data_AF-A0A5J4UYJ5-F1
#
_entry.id   AF-A0A5J4UYJ5-F1
#
_cell.length_a   1.000
_cell.length_b   1.000
_cell.length_c   1.000
_cell.angle_alpha   90.00
_cell.angle_beta   90.00
_cell.angle_gamma   90.00
#
_symmetry.space_group_name_H-M   'P 1'
#
loop_
_entity.id
_entity.type
_entity.pdbx_description
1 polymer ?
#
loop_
_entity_poly.entity_id
_entity_poly.type
_entity_poly.pdbx_seq_one_letter_code
_entity_poly.pdbx_strand_id
1 'polypeptide(L)'
;IEGDIPAEEFIHRVVSLPPAEIPDRYPSALKNLIKQMLEKDPQKRITSKEILEIRDVAQSLKEEKENKENKQQMKVQENKDRKQEQKDDQEIQSTISSSCVIL
;
A
#
# COMPACT_ATOMS: atom_id res chain seq x y z
N ILE A 1 0.92 31.06 -4.27
CA ILE A 1 -0.38 31.16 -4.96
C ILE A 1 -0.20 30.39 -6.26
N GLU A 2 -0.62 29.13 -6.30
CA GLU A 2 -0.87 28.47 -7.59
C GLU A 2 -2.13 29.15 -8.12
N GLY A 3 -1.95 30.21 -8.90
CA GLY A 3 -3.06 30.91 -9.55
C GLY A 3 -3.72 30.00 -10.57
N ASP A 4 -4.94 30.31 -10.97
CA ASP A 4 -5.57 29.67 -12.14
C ASP A 4 -4.65 29.86 -13.35
N ILE A 5 -3.89 28.81 -13.67
CA ILE A 5 -3.03 28.77 -14.85
C ILE A 5 -3.96 28.50 -16.03
N PRO A 6 -3.94 29.33 -17.10
CA PRO A 6 -4.68 29.03 -18.31
C PRO A 6 -4.37 27.61 -18.81
N ALA A 7 -5.41 26.89 -19.25
CA ALA A 7 -5.26 25.49 -19.66
C ALA A 7 -4.20 25.29 -20.76
N GLU A 8 -4.11 26.24 -21.70
CA GLU A 8 -3.10 26.24 -22.76
C GLU A 8 -1.67 26.33 -22.20
N GLU A 9 -1.45 27.18 -21.20
CA GLU A 9 -0.15 27.31 -20.55
C GLU A 9 0.20 26.03 -19.79
N PHE A 10 -0.77 25.42 -19.10
CA PHE A 10 -0.56 24.14 -18.44
C PHE A 10 -0.18 23.04 -19.43
N ILE A 11 -0.91 22.94 -20.55
CA ILE A 11 -0.61 21.98 -21.62
C ILE A 11 0.81 22.20 -22.14
N HIS A 12 1.19 23.44 -22.45
CA HIS A 12 2.54 23.78 -22.91
C HIS A 12 3.62 23.35 -21.90
N ARG A 13 3.39 23.60 -20.59
CA ARG A 13 4.31 23.16 -19.53
C ARG A 13 4.46 21.63 -19.48
N VAL A 14 3.36 20.90 -19.65
CA VAL A 14 3.36 19.43 -19.60
C VAL A 14 4.01 18.80 -20.82
N VAL A 15 3.75 19.32 -22.02
CA VAL A 15 4.20 18.69 -23.27
C VAL A 15 5.58 19.15 -23.72
N SER A 16 5.92 20.42 -23.50
CA SER A 16 7.09 21.05 -24.14
C SER A 16 8.22 21.39 -23.17
N LEU A 17 7.89 21.75 -21.92
CA LEU A 17 8.90 22.22 -20.98
C LEU A 17 9.55 21.07 -20.19
N PRO A 18 10.85 21.20 -19.84
CA PRO A 18 11.50 20.25 -18.96
C PRO A 18 10.81 20.24 -17.57
N PRO A 19 10.83 19.10 -16.86
CA PRO A 19 10.35 19.04 -15.49
C PRO A 19 11.03 20.07 -14.58
N ALA A 20 10.31 20.58 -13.60
CA ALA A 20 10.89 21.43 -12.58
C ALA A 20 11.98 20.69 -11.79
N GLU A 21 13.00 21.41 -11.34
CA GLU A 21 14.07 20.81 -10.54
C GLU A 21 13.55 20.35 -9.18
N ILE A 22 14.03 19.18 -8.77
CA ILE A 22 13.65 18.53 -7.51
C ILE A 22 14.60 19.01 -6.41
N PRO A 23 14.11 19.43 -5.24
CA PRO A 23 14.95 19.92 -4.15
C PRO A 23 16.03 18.94 -3.70
N ASP A 24 17.17 19.46 -3.22
CA ASP A 24 18.34 18.65 -2.88
C ASP A 24 18.17 17.74 -1.67
N ARG A 25 17.16 17.98 -0.83
CA ARG A 25 16.82 17.10 0.30
C ARG A 25 16.50 15.66 -0.11
N TYR A 26 16.15 15.42 -1.37
CA TYR A 26 15.81 14.10 -1.87
C TYR A 26 17.05 13.34 -2.37
N PRO A 27 17.15 12.03 -2.09
CA PRO A 27 18.23 11.19 -2.59
C PRO A 27 18.34 11.25 -4.12
N SER A 28 19.57 11.18 -4.63
CA SER A 28 19.85 11.21 -6.07
C SER A 28 19.12 10.10 -6.84
N ALA A 29 19.02 8.89 -6.26
CA ALA A 29 18.31 7.77 -6.87
C ALA A 29 16.84 8.09 -7.15
N LEU A 30 16.14 8.70 -6.19
CA LEU A 30 14.75 9.11 -6.36
C LEU A 30 14.60 10.25 -7.38
N LYS A 31 15.48 11.25 -7.31
CA LYS A 31 15.50 12.36 -8.29
C LYS A 31 15.69 11.83 -9.72
N ASN A 32 16.61 10.89 -9.91
CA ASN A 32 16.89 10.28 -11.20
C ASN A 32 15.71 9.44 -11.71
N LEU A 33 15.09 8.64 -10.84
CA LEU A 33 13.88 7.88 -11.18
C LEU A 33 12.76 8.79 -11.67
N ILE A 34 12.45 9.85 -10.92
CA ILE A 34 11.41 10.81 -11.32
C ILE A 34 11.73 11.48 -12.65
N LYS A 35 13.00 11.89 -12.88
CA LYS A 35 13.44 12.45 -14.16
C LYS A 35 13.21 11.46 -15.32
N GLN A 36 13.52 10.18 -15.14
CA GLN A 36 13.27 9.14 -16.14
C GLN A 36 11.78 8.85 -16.37
N MET A 37 10.94 8.95 -15.33
CA MET A 37 9.48 8.81 -15.46
C MET A 37 8.84 9.99 -16.19
N LEU A 38 9.43 11.18 -16.08
CA LEU A 38 8.95 12.41 -16.72
C LEU A 38 9.58 12.67 -18.10
N GLU A 39 10.35 11.71 -18.62
CA GLU A 39 10.89 11.77 -19.98
C GLU A 39 9.75 11.98 -21.00
N LYS A 40 9.92 12.98 -21.86
CA LYS A 40 8.88 13.42 -22.78
C LYS A 40 8.73 12.45 -23.92
N ASP A 41 9.84 11.88 -24.40
CA ASP A 41 9.84 10.83 -25.40
C ASP A 41 9.36 9.50 -24.79
N PRO A 42 8.16 9.00 -25.15
CA PRO A 42 7.62 7.78 -24.56
C PRO A 42 8.49 6.54 -24.83
N GLN A 43 9.30 6.55 -25.90
CA GLN A 43 10.20 5.44 -26.23
C GLN A 43 11.45 5.41 -25.34
N LYS A 44 11.80 6.54 -24.71
CA LYS A 44 12.93 6.66 -23.77
C LYS A 44 12.49 6.65 -22.31
N ARG A 45 11.18 6.77 -22.06
CA ARG A 45 10.61 6.77 -20.71
C ARG A 45 10.76 5.39 -20.09
N ILE A 46 11.22 5.36 -18.85
CA ILE A 46 11.33 4.13 -18.08
C ILE A 46 9.99 3.39 -18.01
N THR A 47 10.02 2.09 -18.21
CA THR A 47 8.83 1.23 -18.19
C THR A 47 8.48 0.82 -16.77
N SER A 48 7.22 0.44 -16.53
CA SER A 48 6.81 -0.11 -15.23
C SER A 48 7.62 -1.35 -14.84
N LYS A 49 8.06 -2.16 -15.81
CA LYS A 49 8.87 -3.35 -15.54
C LYS A 49 10.24 -2.95 -14.98
N GLU A 50 10.92 -2.01 -15.62
CA GLU A 50 12.22 -1.52 -15.16
C GLU A 50 12.12 -0.83 -13.80
N ILE A 51 11.03 -0.10 -13.53
CA ILE A 51 10.79 0.50 -12.20
C ILE A 51 10.70 -0.59 -11.12
N LEU A 52 10.04 -1.72 -11.42
CA LEU A 52 9.92 -2.84 -10.48
C LEU A 52 11.24 -3.58 -10.25
N GLU A 53 12.21 -3.44 -11.15
CA GLU A 53 13.56 -4.01 -11.00
C GLU A 53 14.48 -3.12 -10.14
N ILE A 54 14.08 -1.88 -9.84
CA ILE A 54 14.81 -1.00 -8.94
C ILE A 54 14.75 -1.57 -7.52
N ARG A 55 15.92 -1.79 -6.92
CA ARG A 55 16.09 -2.38 -5.59
C ARG A 55 15.17 -1.77 -4.53
N ASP A 56 15.18 -0.44 -4.41
CA ASP A 56 14.42 0.28 -3.37
C ASP A 56 12.91 0.05 -3.54
N VAL A 57 12.43 0.10 -4.79
CA VAL A 57 11.02 -0.13 -5.13
C VAL A 57 10.62 -1.57 -4.85
N ALA A 58 11.43 -2.53 -5.31
CA ALA A 58 11.19 -3.96 -5.10
C ALA A 58 11.15 -4.31 -3.61
N GLN A 59 12.05 -3.72 -2.81
CA GLN A 59 12.10 -3.92 -1.38
C GLN A 59 10.85 -3.35 -0.70
N SER A 60 10.46 -2.11 -0.98
CA SER A 60 9.25 -1.52 -0.39
C SER A 60 7.99 -2.32 -0.71
N LEU A 61 7.88 -2.85 -1.94
CA LEU A 61 6.75 -3.70 -2.32
C LEU A 61 6.74 -5.05 -1.57
N LYS A 62 7.92 -5.60 -1.27
CA LYS A 62 8.04 -6.82 -0.47
C LYS A 62 7.58 -6.58 0.96
N GLU A 63 8.07 -5.52 1.59
CA GLU A 63 7.68 -5.11 2.95
C GLU A 63 6.16 -4.85 3.04
N GLU A 64 5.59 -4.19 2.03
CA GLU A 64 4.14 -3.94 1.99
C GLU A 64 3.31 -5.24 1.93
N LYS A 65 3.78 -6.23 1.16
CA LYS A 65 3.12 -7.55 1.08
C LYS A 65 3.17 -8.27 2.42
N GLU A 66 4.33 -8.34 3.06
CA GLU A 66 4.50 -8.96 4.38
C GLU A 66 3.60 -8.28 5.42
N ASN A 67 3.53 -6.95 5.42
CA ASN A 67 2.66 -6.18 6.31
C ASN A 67 1.17 -6.50 6.09
N LYS A 68 0.74 -6.67 4.84
CA LYS A 68 -0.65 -7.05 4.50
C LYS A 68 -0.97 -8.47 4.97
N GLU A 69 -0.07 -9.42 4.76
CA GLU A 69 -0.21 -10.80 5.21
C GLU A 69 -0.29 -10.90 6.73
N ASN A 70 0.61 -10.23 7.44
CA ASN A 70 0.60 -10.19 8.90
C ASN A 70 -0.71 -9.59 9.45
N LYS A 71 -1.18 -8.50 8.85
CA LYS A 71 -2.47 -7.89 9.22
C LYS A 71 -3.65 -8.83 8.97
N GLN A 72 -3.59 -9.63 7.92
CA GLN A 72 -4.63 -10.62 7.60
C GLN A 72 -4.62 -11.77 8.59
N GLN A 73 -3.44 -12.27 8.97
CA GLN A 73 -3.29 -13.33 9.97
C GLN A 73 -3.80 -12.91 11.36
N MET A 74 -3.48 -11.69 11.81
CA MET A 74 -4.00 -11.18 13.09
C MET A 74 -5.54 -11.15 13.12
N LYS A 75 -6.19 -10.74 12.02
CA LYS A 75 -7.65 -10.75 11.93
C LYS A 75 -8.24 -12.16 11.95
N VAL A 76 -7.56 -13.14 11.34
CA VAL A 76 -8.00 -14.54 11.37
C VAL A 76 -7.90 -15.09 12.79
N GLN A 77 -6.83 -14.78 13.51
CA GLN A 77 -6.63 -15.22 14.88
C GLN A 77 -7.66 -14.60 15.83
N GLU A 78 -7.90 -13.29 15.74
CA GLU A 78 -8.92 -12.60 16.54
C GLU A 78 -10.32 -13.22 16.32
N ASN A 79 -10.66 -13.54 15.08
CA ASN A 79 -11.92 -14.21 14.77
C ASN A 79 -11.98 -15.67 15.26
N LYS A 80 -10.83 -16.33 15.44
CA LYS A 80 -10.74 -17.68 16.00
C LYS A 80 -10.92 -17.65 17.50
N ASP A 81 -10.28 -16.71 18.18
CA ASP A 81 -10.37 -16.53 19.63
C ASP A 81 -11.81 -16.20 20.05
N ARG A 82 -12.48 -15.28 19.33
CA ARG A 82 -13.90 -14.97 19.54
C ARG A 82 -14.84 -16.15 19.31
N LYS A 83 -14.50 -17.08 18.42
CA LYS A 83 -15.28 -18.31 18.17
C LYS A 83 -15.04 -19.37 19.25
N GLN A 84 -13.86 -19.37 19.88
CA GLN A 84 -13.55 -20.27 20.97
C GLN A 84 -14.29 -19.86 22.23
N GLU A 85 -14.29 -18.56 22.57
CA GLU A 85 -15.07 -18.02 23.70
C GLU A 85 -16.56 -18.40 23.59
N GLN A 86 -17.15 -18.28 22.39
CA GLN A 86 -18.55 -18.66 22.16
C GLN A 86 -18.80 -20.17 22.29
N LYS A 87 -17.84 -21.01 21.96
CA LYS A 87 -17.95 -22.47 22.14
C LYS A 87 -17.86 -22.84 23.62
N ASP A 88 -16.94 -22.22 24.33
CA ASP A 88 -16.74 -22.45 25.77
C ASP A 88 -18.00 -22.01 26.54
N ASP A 89 -18.57 -20.84 26.20
CA ASP A 89 -19.84 -20.37 26.75
C ASP A 89 -21.01 -21.33 26.45
N GLN A 90 -21.06 -21.88 25.23
CA GLN A 90 -22.10 -22.83 24.83
C GLN A 90 -21.98 -24.18 25.55
N GLU A 91 -20.75 -24.67 25.76
CA GLU A 91 -20.45 -25.89 26.48
C GLU A 91 -20.83 -25.76 27.97
N ILE A 92 -20.48 -24.63 28.60
CA ILE A 92 -20.88 -24.31 29.98
C ILE A 92 -22.40 -24.33 30.12
N GLN A 93 -23.15 -23.68 29.22
CA GLN A 93 -24.61 -23.66 29.27
C GLN A 93 -25.23 -25.06 29.14
N SER A 94 -24.68 -25.90 28.25
CA SER A 94 -25.15 -27.28 28.09
C SER A 94 -24.95 -28.14 29.36
N THR A 95 -23.81 -27.96 30.03
CA THR A 95 -23.44 -28.71 31.23
C THR A 95 -24.32 -28.33 32.42
N ILE A 96 -24.55 -27.02 32.61
CA ILE A 96 -25.46 -26.51 33.64
C ILE A 96 -26.89 -27.01 33.41
N SER A 97 -27.37 -26.99 32.16
CA SER A 97 -28.71 -27.46 31.82
C SER A 97 -28.90 -28.95 32.11
N SER A 98 -27.91 -29.80 31.84
CA SER A 98 -28.00 -31.23 32.11
C SER A 98 -27.96 -31.57 33.60
N SER A 99 -27.17 -30.85 34.41
CA SER A 99 -27.16 -31.04 35.88
C SER A 99 -28.49 -30.63 36.53
N CYS A 100 -29.22 -29.67 35.96
CA CYS A 100 -30.50 -29.20 36.52
C CYS A 100 -31.67 -30.18 36.30
N VAL A 101 -31.52 -31.19 35.44
CA VAL A 101 -32.56 -32.18 35.10
C VAL A 101 -32.50 -33.45 35.97
N ILE A 102 -31.42 -33.62 36.76
CA ILE A 102 -31.18 -34.85 37.55
C ILE A 102 -31.57 -34.70 39.05
N LEU A 103 -32.04 -33.51 39.50
CA LEU A 103 -32.55 -33.27 40.86
C LEU A 103 -34.06 -33.07 40.86
#